data_AF-K1XJY8-F1
#
_entry.id   AF-K1XJY8-F1
#
_cell.length_a   1.000
_cell.length_b   1.000
_cell.length_c   1.000
_cell.angle_alpha   90.00
_cell.angle_beta   90.00
_cell.angle_gamma   90.00
#
_symmetry.space_group_name_H-M   'P 1'
#
loop_
_entity.id
_entity.type
_entity.pdbx_description
1 polymer ?
#
loop_
_entity_poly.entity_id
_entity_poly.type
_entity_poly.pdbx_seq_one_letter_code
_entity_poly.pdbx_strand_id
1 'polypeptide(L)'
;MEKGLFDKNLKTTIELYRKQRNHMLACFEKYMPEGVKWTKPEGGLFLFVTLPEGYDATILFNVAIKENVAFVIGEAFHCDGSGKNTMRINFSFMNEERTEEGVKRLARAIKKMLETAPVEQPTTF
;
A
#
# COMPACT_ATOMS: atom_id res chain seq x y z
N MET A 1 14.05 -20.39 -29.38
CA MET A 1 14.01 -19.89 -28.00
C MET A 1 15.22 -20.43 -27.27
N GLU A 2 16.13 -19.55 -26.86
CA GLU A 2 17.41 -19.91 -26.24
C GLU A 2 17.17 -20.42 -24.80
N LYS A 3 17.37 -21.72 -24.58
CA LYS A 3 16.86 -22.51 -23.43
C LYS A 3 17.46 -22.18 -22.04
N GLY A 4 18.16 -21.06 -21.85
CA GLY A 4 18.81 -20.71 -20.56
C GLY A 4 18.61 -19.27 -20.08
N LEU A 5 18.19 -18.35 -20.97
CA LEU A 5 18.03 -16.94 -20.61
C LEU A 5 16.82 -16.72 -19.68
N PHE A 6 15.75 -17.49 -19.90
CA PHE A 6 14.53 -17.42 -19.09
C PHE A 6 14.80 -17.77 -17.62
N ASP A 7 15.42 -18.92 -17.35
CA ASP A 7 15.65 -19.39 -15.96
C ASP A 7 16.61 -18.47 -15.19
N LYS A 8 17.63 -17.93 -15.88
CA LYS A 8 18.54 -16.95 -15.29
C LYS A 8 17.79 -15.67 -14.93
N ASN A 9 17.04 -15.11 -15.89
CA ASN A 9 16.28 -13.89 -15.66
C ASN A 9 15.22 -14.08 -14.57
N LEU A 10 14.56 -15.24 -14.54
CA LEU A 10 13.57 -15.59 -13.52
C LEU A 10 14.16 -15.52 -12.11
N LYS A 11 15.34 -16.14 -11.88
CA LYS A 11 16.00 -16.11 -10.57
C LYS A 11 16.36 -14.68 -10.15
N THR A 12 16.96 -13.91 -11.07
CA THR A 12 17.32 -12.51 -10.81
C THR A 12 16.10 -11.64 -10.51
N THR A 13 15.00 -11.82 -11.26
CA THR A 13 13.75 -11.09 -11.04
C THR A 13 13.11 -11.45 -9.69
N ILE A 14 13.11 -12.72 -9.32
CA ILE A 14 12.59 -13.17 -8.02
C ILE A 14 13.39 -12.56 -6.87
N GLU A 15 14.72 -12.55 -6.96
CA GLU A 15 15.60 -11.94 -5.95
C GLU A 15 15.37 -10.44 -5.83
N LEU A 16 15.25 -9.74 -6.97
CA LEU A 16 14.96 -8.30 -7.02
C LEU A 16 13.64 -7.97 -6.31
N TYR A 17 12.54 -8.63 -6.69
CA TYR A 17 11.23 -8.35 -6.10
C TYR A 17 11.13 -8.79 -4.65
N ARG A 18 11.83 -9.86 -4.25
CA ARG A 18 11.95 -10.24 -2.83
C ARG A 18 12.63 -9.14 -2.02
N LYS A 19 13.72 -8.55 -2.53
CA LYS A 19 14.43 -7.45 -1.87
C LYS A 19 13.52 -6.22 -1.72
N GLN A 20 12.88 -5.80 -2.80
CA GLN A 20 11.97 -4.65 -2.80
C GLN A 20 10.78 -4.84 -1.86
N ARG A 21 10.15 -6.03 -1.89
CA ARG A 21 9.06 -6.38 -0.96
C ARG A 21 9.53 -6.28 0.49
N ASN A 22 10.65 -6.93 0.83
CA ASN A 22 11.15 -6.95 2.20
C ASN A 22 11.49 -5.53 2.69
N HIS A 23 12.08 -4.70 1.83
CA HIS A 23 12.37 -3.31 2.13
C HIS A 23 11.10 -2.51 2.39
N MET A 24 10.08 -2.64 1.53
CA MET A 24 8.79 -1.98 1.75
C MET A 24 8.14 -2.44 3.05
N LEU A 25 8.11 -3.74 3.34
CA LEU A 25 7.54 -4.26 4.59
C LEU A 25 8.27 -3.71 5.82
N ALA A 26 9.61 -3.64 5.79
CA ALA A 26 10.40 -3.04 6.87
C ALA A 26 10.08 -1.55 7.05
N CYS A 27 9.89 -0.80 5.96
CA CYS A 27 9.45 0.58 6.03
C CYS A 27 8.06 0.72 6.64
N PHE A 28 7.13 -0.18 6.32
CA PHE A 28 5.78 -0.16 6.88
C PHE A 28 5.80 -0.39 8.38
N GLU A 29 6.52 -1.42 8.86
CA GLU A 29 6.68 -1.68 10.30
C GLU A 29 7.30 -0.49 11.05
N LYS A 30 8.18 0.27 10.39
CA LYS A 30 8.86 1.41 11.00
C LYS A 30 8.02 2.69 11.04
N TYR A 31 7.18 2.93 10.03
CA TYR A 31 6.56 4.24 9.81
C TYR A 31 5.04 4.26 9.91
N MET A 32 4.35 3.14 9.69
CA MET A 32 2.89 3.14 9.70
C MET A 32 2.34 3.47 11.10
N PRO A 33 1.30 4.31 11.20
CA PRO A 33 0.66 4.59 12.47
C PRO A 33 -0.11 3.37 12.98
N GLU A 34 -0.39 3.37 14.28
CA GLU A 34 -1.18 2.33 14.94
C GLU A 34 -2.58 2.19 14.32
N GLY A 35 -3.10 0.96 14.30
CA GLY A 35 -4.41 0.63 13.75
C GLY A 35 -4.43 0.33 12.25
N VAL A 36 -3.39 0.73 11.50
CA VAL A 36 -3.24 0.35 10.09
C VAL A 36 -2.71 -1.08 9.99
N LYS A 37 -3.35 -1.89 9.14
CA LYS A 37 -2.93 -3.27 8.87
C LYS A 37 -2.51 -3.42 7.41
N TRP A 38 -1.62 -4.36 7.13
CA TRP A 38 -1.24 -4.70 5.76
C TRP A 38 -0.92 -6.18 5.59
N THR A 39 -1.07 -6.67 4.37
CA THR A 39 -0.71 -8.04 4.00
C THR A 39 0.81 -8.20 3.92
N LYS A 40 1.33 -9.39 4.26
CA LYS A 40 2.74 -9.77 4.09
C LYS A 40 2.85 -10.85 3.01
N PRO A 41 2.85 -10.48 1.71
CA PRO A 41 2.73 -11.47 0.62
C PRO A 41 4.01 -12.29 0.45
N GLU A 42 3.89 -13.58 0.15
CA GLU A 42 5.04 -14.45 -0.14
C GLU A 42 5.66 -14.20 -1.53
N GLY A 43 4.92 -13.58 -2.44
CA GLY A 43 5.34 -13.23 -3.79
C GLY A 43 4.38 -12.25 -4.48
N GLY A 44 4.58 -12.00 -5.77
CA GLY A 44 3.81 -11.01 -6.54
C GLY A 44 4.47 -9.63 -6.56
N LEU A 45 3.67 -8.60 -6.81
CA LEU A 45 4.14 -7.20 -7.02
C LEU A 45 3.43 -6.18 -6.13
N PHE A 46 2.44 -6.62 -5.35
CA PHE A 46 1.56 -5.74 -4.58
C PHE A 46 1.37 -6.22 -3.15
N LEU A 47 1.11 -5.26 -2.26
CA LEU A 47 0.54 -5.50 -0.95
C LEU A 47 -0.78 -4.74 -0.81
N PHE A 48 -1.62 -5.21 0.09
CA PHE A 48 -2.88 -4.57 0.44
C PHE A 48 -2.77 -3.96 1.83
N VAL A 49 -3.28 -2.75 1.99
CA VAL A 49 -3.35 -2.02 3.26
C VAL A 49 -4.80 -1.82 3.63
N THR A 50 -5.09 -1.92 4.91
CA THR A 50 -6.41 -1.75 5.51
C THR A 50 -6.29 -0.70 6.61
N LEU A 51 -7.02 0.39 6.43
CA LEU A 51 -7.19 1.44 7.43
C LEU A 51 -8.16 0.96 8.51
N PRO A 52 -8.17 1.60 9.70
CA PRO A 52 -9.19 1.34 10.70
C PRO A 52 -10.62 1.50 10.14
N GLU A 53 -11.59 0.85 10.77
CA GLU A 53 -12.99 1.00 10.39
C GLU A 53 -13.46 2.46 10.50
N GLY A 54 -14.38 2.87 9.64
CA GLY A 54 -14.87 4.25 9.57
C GLY A 54 -14.02 5.22 8.72
N TYR A 55 -12.84 4.80 8.25
CA TYR A 55 -12.03 5.60 7.33
C TYR A 55 -12.22 5.20 5.87
N ASP A 56 -12.02 6.17 4.97
CA ASP A 56 -12.21 6.01 3.52
C ASP A 56 -10.88 6.28 2.79
N ALA A 57 -10.44 5.30 2.00
CA ALA A 57 -9.20 5.37 1.23
C ALA A 57 -9.27 6.38 0.08
N THR A 58 -10.47 6.71 -0.44
CA THR A 58 -10.70 7.79 -1.41
C THR A 58 -10.44 9.15 -0.78
N ILE A 59 -10.89 9.36 0.45
CA ILE A 59 -10.60 10.59 1.20
C ILE A 59 -9.10 10.68 1.49
N LEU A 60 -8.49 9.58 1.94
CA LEU A 60 -7.04 9.52 2.14
C LEU A 60 -6.27 9.84 0.86
N PHE A 61 -6.74 9.37 -0.30
CA PHE A 61 -6.06 9.58 -1.58
C PHE A 61 -5.92 11.06 -1.91
N ASN A 62 -6.93 11.87 -1.62
CA ASN A 62 -6.88 13.33 -1.78
C ASN A 62 -5.85 14.00 -0.86
N VAL A 63 -5.62 13.46 0.34
CA VAL A 63 -4.58 13.93 1.26
C VAL A 63 -3.20 13.47 0.79
N ALA A 64 -3.08 12.21 0.37
CA ALA A 64 -1.86 11.58 -0.07
C ALA A 64 -1.25 12.24 -1.33
N ILE A 65 -2.09 12.64 -2.30
CA ILE A 65 -1.62 13.37 -3.48
C ILE A 65 -0.91 14.67 -3.08
N LYS A 66 -1.40 15.39 -2.07
CA LYS A 66 -0.75 16.62 -1.58
C LYS A 66 0.62 16.37 -0.95
N GLU A 67 0.85 15.15 -0.45
CA GLU A 67 2.14 14.66 0.03
C GLU A 67 3.02 14.06 -1.09
N ASN A 68 2.58 14.12 -2.35
CA ASN A 68 3.26 13.51 -3.50
C ASN A 68 3.43 11.98 -3.36
N VAL A 69 2.37 11.29 -2.93
CA VAL A 69 2.28 9.83 -2.96
C VAL A 69 0.92 9.39 -3.50
N ALA A 70 0.90 8.36 -4.33
CA ALA A 70 -0.29 7.81 -4.94
C ALA A 70 -0.37 6.29 -4.71
N PHE A 71 -1.59 5.79 -4.57
CA PHE A 71 -1.91 4.36 -4.44
C PHE A 71 -3.21 4.07 -5.18
N VAL A 72 -3.59 2.80 -5.31
CA VAL A 72 -4.87 2.43 -5.92
C VAL A 72 -5.90 2.19 -4.83
N ILE A 73 -7.06 2.84 -4.93
CA ILE A 73 -8.18 2.67 -4.00
C ILE A 73 -8.71 1.23 -4.07
N GLY A 74 -8.91 0.61 -2.91
CA GLY A 74 -9.20 -0.81 -2.78
C GLY A 74 -10.66 -1.19 -3.05
N GLU A 75 -11.60 -0.23 -2.96
CA GLU A 75 -13.03 -0.44 -3.25
C GLU A 75 -13.25 -1.02 -4.66
N ALA A 76 -12.44 -0.61 -5.65
CA ALA A 76 -12.51 -1.14 -7.01
C ALA A 76 -12.22 -2.66 -7.13
N PHE A 77 -11.68 -3.29 -6.08
CA PHE A 77 -11.41 -4.73 -6.01
C PHE A 77 -12.48 -5.52 -5.25
N HIS A 78 -13.53 -4.86 -4.75
CA HIS A 78 -14.60 -5.49 -3.97
C HIS A 78 -15.94 -5.33 -4.71
N CYS A 79 -16.60 -6.45 -5.01
CA CYS A 79 -17.86 -6.46 -5.78
C CYS A 79 -19.11 -6.25 -4.90
N ASP A 80 -18.97 -6.32 -3.58
CA ASP A 80 -20.04 -6.25 -2.58
C ASP A 80 -20.19 -4.86 -1.94
N GLY A 81 -19.45 -3.86 -2.42
CA GLY A 81 -19.42 -2.51 -1.86
C GLY A 81 -18.58 -2.37 -0.59
N SER A 82 -17.84 -3.42 -0.18
CA SER A 82 -16.86 -3.35 0.89
C SER A 82 -15.51 -2.77 0.42
N GLY A 83 -14.51 -2.71 1.30
CA GLY A 83 -13.16 -2.32 0.92
C GLY A 83 -12.91 -0.82 0.80
N LYS A 84 -13.85 0.04 1.21
CA LYS A 84 -13.67 1.51 1.24
C LYS A 84 -12.47 1.95 2.06
N ASN A 85 -12.12 1.22 3.11
CA ASN A 85 -10.97 1.48 3.96
C ASN A 85 -9.67 0.80 3.47
N THR A 86 -9.65 0.28 2.24
CA THR A 86 -8.50 -0.50 1.73
C THR A 86 -7.82 0.15 0.54
N MET A 87 -6.55 -0.20 0.33
CA MET A 87 -5.76 0.27 -0.81
C MET A 87 -4.70 -0.73 -1.24
N ARG A 88 -4.32 -0.68 -2.51
CA ARG A 88 -3.27 -1.52 -3.11
C ARG A 88 -2.02 -0.70 -3.39
N ILE A 89 -0.88 -1.23 -2.98
CA ILE A 89 0.44 -0.59 -3.10
C ILE A 89 1.38 -1.49 -3.88
N ASN A 90 2.10 -0.91 -4.85
CA ASN A 90 3.09 -1.61 -5.66
C ASN A 90 4.49 -1.45 -5.07
N PHE A 91 5.23 -2.55 -4.93
CA PHE A 91 6.63 -2.51 -4.50
C PHE A 91 7.63 -2.77 -5.63
N SER A 92 7.18 -3.18 -6.82
CA SER A 92 8.06 -3.74 -7.85
C SER A 92 8.84 -2.69 -8.68
N PHE A 93 8.40 -1.43 -8.68
CA PHE A 93 8.87 -0.43 -9.63
C PHE A 93 9.90 0.57 -9.06
N MET A 94 9.74 0.97 -7.80
CA MET A 94 10.57 2.02 -7.20
C MET A 94 11.85 1.45 -6.57
N ASN A 95 12.90 2.27 -6.52
CA ASN A 95 14.11 1.94 -5.77
C ASN A 95 13.87 2.06 -4.25
N GLU A 96 14.82 1.60 -3.44
CA GLU A 96 14.68 1.55 -1.97
C GLU A 96 14.48 2.93 -1.33
N GLU A 97 15.23 3.94 -1.80
CA GLU A 97 15.13 5.32 -1.30
C GLU A 97 13.77 5.94 -1.58
N ARG A 98 13.29 5.86 -2.83
CA ARG A 98 11.96 6.37 -3.21
C ARG A 98 10.85 5.57 -2.55
N THR A 99 11.05 4.27 -2.35
CA THR A 99 10.11 3.43 -1.60
C THR A 99 9.98 3.94 -0.18
N GLU A 100 11.09 4.09 0.55
CA GLU A 100 11.06 4.56 1.94
C GLU A 100 10.42 5.95 2.06
N GLU A 101 10.79 6.88 1.18
CA GLU A 101 10.20 8.23 1.15
C GLU A 101 8.69 8.19 0.84
N GLY A 102 8.27 7.34 -0.10
CA GLY A 102 6.86 7.10 -0.41
C GLY A 102 6.09 6.56 0.80
N VAL A 103 6.65 5.60 1.53
CA VAL A 103 6.04 5.07 2.75
C VAL A 103 5.94 6.15 3.84
N LYS A 104 6.98 6.97 4.04
CA LYS A 104 6.95 8.09 5.01
C LYS A 104 5.85 9.10 4.68
N ARG A 105 5.71 9.46 3.40
CA ARG A 105 4.64 10.36 2.91
C ARG A 105 3.25 9.77 3.16
N LEU A 106 3.08 8.49 2.85
CA LEU A 106 1.82 7.79 3.08
C LEU A 106 1.48 7.74 4.57
N ALA A 107 2.44 7.37 5.42
CA ALA A 107 2.26 7.36 6.87
C ALA A 107 1.88 8.74 7.42
N ARG A 108 2.50 9.83 6.94
CA ARG A 108 2.10 11.21 7.30
C ARG A 108 0.67 11.51 6.87
N ALA A 109 0.28 11.16 5.64
CA ALA A 109 -1.07 11.39 5.15
C ALA A 109 -2.11 10.63 5.99
N ILE A 110 -1.82 9.37 6.33
CA ILE A 110 -2.69 8.56 7.19
C ILE A 110 -2.76 9.19 8.58
N LYS A 111 -1.64 9.55 9.20
CA LYS A 111 -1.63 10.16 10.53
C LYS A 111 -2.46 11.44 10.59
N LYS A 112 -2.31 12.32 9.59
CA LYS A 112 -3.13 13.54 9.45
C LYS A 112 -4.63 13.22 9.37
N MET A 113 -4.98 12.16 8.64
CA MET A 113 -6.38 11.71 8.53
C MET A 113 -6.88 11.09 9.83
N LEU A 114 -6.06 10.33 10.56
CA LEU A 114 -6.45 9.73 11.84
C LEU A 114 -6.63 10.77 12.95
N GLU A 115 -5.88 11.87 12.90
CA GLU A 115 -6.03 13.01 13.82
C GLU A 115 -7.34 13.80 13.58
N THR A 116 -7.89 13.75 12.36
CA THR A 116 -9.24 14.22 12.07
C THR A 116 -10.25 13.11 12.41
N ALA A 117 -11.29 13.43 13.19
CA ALA A 117 -12.28 12.45 13.66
C ALA A 117 -12.81 11.57 12.50
N PRO A 118 -13.13 10.28 12.77
CA PRO A 118 -13.65 9.39 11.74
C PRO A 118 -14.91 9.99 11.09
N VAL A 119 -15.05 9.76 9.79
CA VAL A 119 -16.23 10.24 9.05
C VAL A 119 -17.44 9.50 9.62
N GLU A 120 -18.38 10.21 10.24
CA GLU A 120 -19.68 9.66 10.61
C GLU A 120 -20.30 9.11 9.32
N GLN A 121 -20.42 7.78 9.24
CA GLN A 121 -21.19 7.17 8.17
C GLN A 121 -22.66 7.58 8.37
N PRO A 122 -23.40 7.98 7.33
CA PRO A 122 -24.81 8.27 7.48
C PRO A 122 -25.51 7.02 7.99
N THR A 123 -26.10 7.10 9.18
CA THR A 123 -26.99 6.09 9.73
C THR A 123 -28.10 5.88 8.70
N THR A 124 -28.04 4.78 7.96
CA THR A 124 -29.13 4.40 7.07
C THR A 124 -30.27 3.93 7.97
N PHE A 125 -31.36 4.69 7.99
CA PHE A 125 -32.60 4.37 8.70
C PHE A 125 -33.27 3.13 8.12
#